data_AF-A0A542ENN6-F1
#
_entry.id   AF-A0A542ENN6-F1
#
_cell.length_a   1.000
_cell.length_b   1.000
_cell.length_c   1.000
_cell.angle_alpha   90.00
_cell.angle_beta   90.00
_cell.angle_gamma   90.00
#
_symmetry.space_group_name_H-M   'P 1'
#
loop_
_entity.id
_entity.type
_entity.pdbx_description
1 polymer ?
#
loop_
_entity_poly.entity_id
_entity_poly.type
_entity_poly.pdbx_seq_one_letter_code
_entity_poly.pdbx_strand_id
1 'polypeptide(L)'
;MRQVEEVFREERGRLLAALARRFGDLDLAEEVTSEAIEAALTRWPVDGVPPNPGGWLMTTARRKAVDRLRRDQVYAAKLAVLQVEADRSAPQAAGDELPDERLQLFFTCAHPALAPEDRGALTLRCLAGLTTPEVARAFLVPTATMAKRIVRAKKKIREARIPFRVPGPDELPERLPGVLQVIYSVFTEGYAASSGPYLQRLDLAEEAIRLARILHRLLADAREVTGLLALMLLVHARRDARSDPDGKPVLLEDQDRSRWDHEMIAEGRDLVVTALADAGPYAVQAAINAVHDEAPDFASTDWPQIVQLYDVLLRLEPSPVIALNRAAAIAFRDGPAEGLALIDDLKSDPRLQDYYPYALARADLLRRLGRLPEAITAYEQAIAKAGSEPERAQARDQLAAVVQTARMETVYEAAGGAEGMQRLAAAWHERVMADEVVSHAFHGGAKPDHVERLATYWGEALGGPPAYTTTYGTEAEVQRRHAGNGEHDEMNRLAIACFDQAMTDADLTDSRLRQVLHDYFAWATFNTMYRHRTEDIDDDQAVTRWSWDGLQDAAES
;
A
#
# COMPACT_ATOMS: atom_id res chain seq x y z
N MET A 1 -17.09 -31.03 -0.21
CA MET A 1 -17.76 -29.92 0.51
C MET A 1 -17.50 -28.56 -0.14
N ARG A 2 -16.24 -28.10 -0.29
CA ARG A 2 -15.92 -26.80 -0.97
C ARG A 2 -16.57 -26.60 -2.35
N GLN A 3 -16.45 -27.58 -3.25
CA GLN A 3 -17.10 -27.51 -4.59
C GLN A 3 -18.63 -27.40 -4.52
N VAL A 4 -19.27 -27.98 -3.50
CA VAL A 4 -20.73 -27.92 -3.35
C VAL A 4 -21.14 -26.54 -2.79
N GLU A 5 -20.39 -26.00 -1.84
CA GLU A 5 -20.59 -24.64 -1.32
C GLU A 5 -20.40 -23.56 -2.39
N GLU A 6 -19.39 -23.70 -3.26
CA GLU A 6 -19.16 -22.79 -4.39
C GLU A 6 -20.29 -22.85 -5.42
N VAL A 7 -20.75 -24.06 -5.77
CA VAL A 7 -21.92 -24.25 -6.63
C VAL A 7 -23.16 -23.61 -6.00
N PHE A 8 -23.42 -23.84 -4.71
CA PHE A 8 -24.55 -23.20 -4.03
C PHE A 8 -24.45 -21.67 -4.00
N ARG A 9 -23.24 -21.12 -3.83
CA ARG A 9 -23.04 -19.66 -3.82
C ARG A 9 -23.31 -19.05 -5.19
N GLU A 10 -22.84 -19.69 -6.26
CA GLU A 10 -23.06 -19.24 -7.63
C GLU A 10 -24.55 -19.36 -8.03
N GLU A 11 -25.18 -20.50 -7.74
CA GLU A 11 -26.58 -20.76 -8.03
C GLU A 11 -27.53 -19.88 -7.21
N ARG A 12 -27.19 -19.57 -5.95
CA ARG A 12 -27.98 -18.66 -5.10
C ARG A 12 -28.13 -17.28 -5.73
N GLY A 13 -27.04 -16.71 -6.24
CA GLY A 13 -27.03 -15.38 -6.85
C GLY A 13 -27.90 -15.33 -8.11
N ARG A 14 -27.78 -16.33 -8.99
CA ARG A 14 -28.60 -16.47 -10.20
C ARG A 14 -30.08 -16.66 -9.89
N LEU A 15 -30.39 -17.53 -8.93
CA LEU A 15 -31.75 -17.79 -8.47
C LEU A 15 -32.41 -16.52 -7.91
N LEU A 16 -31.73 -15.81 -7.01
CA LEU A 16 -32.23 -14.57 -6.42
C LEU A 16 -32.51 -13.51 -7.50
N ALA A 17 -31.60 -13.33 -8.45
CA ALA A 17 -31.74 -12.35 -9.52
C ALA A 17 -32.96 -12.62 -10.40
N ALA A 18 -33.14 -13.88 -10.81
CA ALA A 18 -34.26 -14.30 -11.63
C ALA A 18 -35.62 -14.17 -10.90
N LEU A 19 -35.66 -14.47 -9.59
CA LEU A 19 -36.87 -14.31 -8.78
C LEU A 19 -37.19 -12.83 -8.52
N ALA A 20 -36.19 -12.00 -8.22
CA ALA A 20 -36.36 -10.57 -8.03
C ALA A 20 -36.90 -9.90 -9.30
N ARG A 21 -36.40 -10.29 -10.50
CA ARG A 21 -36.96 -9.86 -11.79
C ARG A 21 -38.45 -10.14 -11.89
N ARG A 22 -38.80 -11.37 -11.56
CA ARG A 22 -40.11 -11.96 -11.85
C ARG A 22 -41.18 -11.41 -10.93
N PHE A 23 -40.87 -11.27 -9.65
CA PHE A 23 -41.83 -10.83 -8.64
C PHE A 23 -41.76 -9.33 -8.36
N GLY A 24 -40.69 -8.64 -8.78
CA GLY A 24 -40.49 -7.23 -8.49
C GLY A 24 -40.34 -6.91 -7.00
N ASP A 25 -40.02 -7.94 -6.19
CA ASP A 25 -39.92 -7.86 -4.74
C ASP A 25 -38.68 -8.63 -4.27
N LEU A 26 -37.70 -7.88 -3.74
CA LEU A 26 -36.42 -8.43 -3.30
C LEU A 26 -36.54 -9.19 -1.97
N ASP A 27 -37.50 -8.83 -1.11
CA ASP A 27 -37.74 -9.54 0.15
C ASP A 27 -38.36 -10.91 -0.13
N LEU A 28 -39.41 -10.94 -0.95
CA LEU A 28 -40.02 -12.20 -1.38
C LEU A 28 -39.00 -13.10 -2.09
N ALA A 29 -38.20 -12.53 -2.99
CA ALA A 29 -37.19 -13.28 -3.73
C ALA A 29 -36.13 -13.90 -2.80
N GLU A 30 -35.67 -13.17 -1.76
CA GLU A 30 -34.69 -13.68 -0.80
C GLU A 30 -35.25 -14.79 0.09
N GLU A 31 -36.47 -14.62 0.60
CA GLU A 31 -37.15 -15.64 1.41
C GLU A 31 -37.27 -16.96 0.64
N VAL A 32 -37.84 -16.92 -0.57
CA VAL A 32 -38.11 -18.14 -1.34
C VAL A 32 -36.84 -18.77 -1.91
N THR A 33 -35.79 -17.98 -2.16
CA THR A 33 -34.44 -18.48 -2.46
C THR A 33 -33.89 -19.28 -1.29
N SER A 34 -34.02 -18.73 -0.07
CA SER A 34 -33.48 -19.35 1.15
C SER A 34 -34.23 -20.65 1.47
N GLU A 35 -35.56 -20.66 1.37
CA GLU A 35 -36.38 -21.88 1.53
C GLU A 35 -36.06 -22.95 0.47
N ALA A 36 -35.77 -22.55 -0.78
CA ALA A 36 -35.40 -23.50 -1.83
C ALA A 36 -34.03 -24.14 -1.57
N ILE A 37 -33.06 -23.36 -1.09
CA ILE A 37 -31.74 -23.87 -0.70
C ILE A 37 -31.86 -24.78 0.53
N GLU A 38 -32.64 -24.41 1.54
CA GLU A 38 -32.90 -25.26 2.71
C GLU A 38 -33.50 -26.62 2.31
N ALA A 39 -34.46 -26.59 1.38
CA ALA A 39 -35.04 -27.81 0.83
C ALA A 39 -34.00 -28.65 0.06
N ALA A 40 -33.10 -28.03 -0.70
CA ALA A 40 -31.99 -28.72 -1.38
C ALA A 40 -31.04 -29.38 -0.38
N LEU A 41 -30.62 -28.64 0.65
CA LEU A 41 -29.72 -29.14 1.71
C LEU A 41 -30.31 -30.30 2.49
N THR A 42 -31.64 -30.38 2.60
CA THR A 42 -32.33 -31.50 3.25
C THR A 42 -32.47 -32.70 2.31
N ARG A 43 -32.78 -32.45 1.04
CA ARG A 43 -33.21 -33.50 0.10
C ARG A 43 -32.10 -34.11 -0.73
N TRP A 44 -31.14 -33.32 -1.22
CA TRP A 44 -30.06 -33.80 -2.07
C TRP A 44 -29.12 -34.81 -1.40
N PRO A 45 -28.82 -34.74 -0.08
CA PRO A 45 -28.03 -35.77 0.57
C PRO A 45 -28.70 -37.16 0.59
N VAL A 46 -30.03 -37.21 0.49
CA VAL A 46 -30.82 -38.46 0.52
C VAL A 46 -31.14 -38.93 -0.90
N ASP A 47 -31.64 -38.03 -1.74
CA ASP A 47 -32.15 -38.35 -3.08
C ASP A 47 -31.07 -38.25 -4.18
N GLY A 48 -29.89 -37.74 -3.85
CA GLY A 48 -28.86 -37.33 -4.80
C GLY A 48 -29.08 -35.92 -5.35
N VAL A 49 -28.01 -35.30 -5.85
CA VAL A 49 -28.08 -34.01 -6.55
C VAL A 49 -28.80 -34.22 -7.89
N PRO A 50 -29.89 -33.47 -8.19
CA PRO A 50 -30.62 -33.60 -9.45
C PRO A 50 -29.71 -33.34 -10.66
N PRO A 51 -29.98 -33.94 -11.84
CA PRO A 51 -29.24 -33.66 -13.07
C PRO A 51 -29.24 -32.18 -13.47
N ASN A 52 -30.29 -31.44 -13.11
CA ASN A 52 -30.37 -29.99 -13.24
C ASN A 52 -30.67 -29.33 -11.87
N PRO A 53 -29.63 -29.01 -11.08
CA PRO A 53 -29.78 -28.42 -9.75
C PRO A 53 -30.46 -27.05 -9.79
N GLY A 54 -30.10 -26.20 -10.76
CA GLY A 54 -30.64 -24.86 -10.92
C GLY A 54 -32.13 -24.84 -11.27
N GLY A 55 -32.55 -25.69 -12.22
CA GLY A 55 -33.96 -25.87 -12.57
C GLY A 55 -34.80 -26.41 -11.42
N TRP A 56 -34.23 -27.32 -10.61
CA TRP A 56 -34.88 -27.81 -9.38
C TRP A 56 -35.07 -26.69 -8.36
N LEU A 57 -34.02 -25.90 -8.09
CA LEU A 57 -34.07 -24.77 -7.16
C LEU A 57 -35.09 -23.72 -7.60
N MET A 58 -35.09 -23.33 -8.88
CA MET A 58 -36.05 -22.39 -9.46
C MET A 58 -37.49 -22.90 -9.33
N THR A 59 -37.73 -24.18 -9.59
CA THR A 59 -39.07 -24.77 -9.47
C THR A 59 -39.54 -24.78 -8.01
N THR A 60 -38.67 -25.17 -7.09
CA THR A 60 -38.97 -25.16 -5.64
C THR A 60 -39.26 -23.75 -5.15
N ALA A 61 -38.41 -22.77 -5.46
CA ALA A 61 -38.59 -21.38 -5.08
C ALA A 61 -39.90 -20.78 -5.63
N ARG A 62 -40.26 -21.06 -6.89
CA ARG A 62 -41.53 -20.60 -7.49
C ARG A 62 -42.73 -21.16 -6.74
N ARG A 63 -42.71 -22.44 -6.36
CA ARG A 63 -43.81 -23.06 -5.60
C ARG A 63 -43.97 -22.36 -4.24
N LYS A 64 -42.86 -22.15 -3.52
CA LYS A 64 -42.86 -21.42 -2.23
C LYS A 64 -43.40 -20.00 -2.36
N ALA A 65 -42.99 -19.26 -3.40
CA ALA A 65 -43.48 -17.91 -3.66
C ALA A 65 -45.00 -17.87 -3.86
N VAL A 66 -45.55 -18.79 -4.67
CA VAL A 66 -46.99 -18.90 -4.89
C VAL A 66 -47.74 -19.21 -3.60
N ASP A 67 -47.23 -20.15 -2.81
CA ASP A 67 -47.85 -20.54 -1.54
C ASP A 67 -47.84 -19.40 -0.51
N ARG A 68 -46.83 -18.52 -0.56
CA ARG A 68 -46.73 -17.30 0.26
C ARG A 68 -47.76 -16.26 -0.18
N LEU A 69 -47.77 -15.92 -1.47
CA LEU A 69 -48.71 -14.95 -2.05
C LEU A 69 -50.18 -15.36 -1.86
N ARG A 70 -50.46 -16.67 -1.80
CA ARG A 70 -51.80 -17.20 -1.47
C ARG A 70 -52.17 -17.03 0.00
N ARG A 71 -51.20 -17.05 0.92
CA ARG A 71 -51.42 -16.91 2.38
C ARG A 71 -51.62 -15.46 2.81
N ASP A 72 -50.97 -14.50 2.15
CA ASP A 72 -51.03 -13.07 2.52
C ASP A 72 -52.34 -12.36 2.06
N GLN A 73 -53.45 -13.10 1.90
CA GLN A 73 -54.74 -12.64 1.41
C GLN A 73 -55.50 -11.69 2.37
N VAL A 74 -54.96 -10.49 2.58
CA VAL A 74 -55.76 -9.29 2.86
C VAL A 74 -55.64 -8.24 1.75
N TYR A 75 -54.76 -8.39 0.75
CA TYR A 75 -54.74 -7.49 -0.41
C TYR A 75 -54.22 -8.18 -1.68
N ALA A 76 -54.99 -9.15 -2.19
CA ALA A 76 -54.62 -9.86 -3.42
C ALA A 76 -54.59 -8.89 -4.61
N ALA A 77 -53.39 -8.46 -5.01
CA ALA A 77 -53.13 -7.91 -6.33
C ALA A 77 -53.39 -9.02 -7.36
N LYS A 78 -54.63 -9.10 -7.85
CA LYS A 78 -55.13 -10.09 -8.81
C LYS A 78 -54.23 -10.28 -10.04
N LEU A 79 -53.39 -9.31 -10.41
CA LEU A 79 -52.50 -9.43 -11.57
C LEU A 79 -51.32 -10.40 -11.38
N ALA A 80 -50.63 -10.40 -10.23
CA ALA A 80 -49.41 -11.18 -10.05
C ALA A 80 -49.69 -12.69 -9.99
N VAL A 81 -50.81 -13.08 -9.37
CA VAL A 81 -51.25 -14.49 -9.32
C VAL A 81 -51.68 -14.98 -10.70
N LEU A 82 -52.39 -14.15 -11.48
CA LEU A 82 -52.84 -14.50 -12.84
C LEU A 82 -51.69 -14.67 -13.84
N GLN A 83 -50.67 -13.80 -13.78
CA GLN A 83 -49.46 -13.93 -14.62
C GLN A 83 -48.66 -15.20 -14.29
N VAL A 84 -48.59 -15.57 -13.00
CA VAL A 84 -47.91 -16.78 -12.53
C VAL A 84 -48.71 -18.06 -12.85
N GLU A 85 -50.04 -18.00 -12.86
CA GLU A 85 -50.91 -19.12 -13.27
C GLU A 85 -50.92 -19.34 -14.80
N ALA A 86 -50.82 -18.27 -15.60
CA ALA A 86 -50.62 -18.37 -17.04
C ALA A 86 -49.29 -19.07 -17.39
N ASP A 87 -48.21 -18.74 -16.69
CA ASP A 87 -46.88 -19.34 -16.90
C ASP A 87 -46.77 -20.80 -16.39
N ARG A 88 -47.59 -21.21 -15.41
CA ARG A 88 -47.70 -22.61 -14.97
C ARG A 88 -48.20 -23.53 -16.08
N SER A 89 -48.93 -22.96 -17.03
CA SER A 89 -49.53 -23.66 -18.17
C SER A 89 -48.64 -23.62 -19.42
N ALA A 90 -47.55 -22.83 -19.39
CA ALA A 90 -46.58 -22.78 -20.46
C ALA A 90 -45.62 -23.99 -20.36
N PRO A 91 -45.33 -24.70 -21.48
CA PRO A 91 -44.29 -25.71 -21.49
C PRO A 91 -42.98 -25.07 -21.00
N GLN A 92 -42.27 -25.75 -20.09
CA GLN A 92 -40.90 -25.36 -19.74
C GLN A 92 -40.11 -25.25 -21.05
N ALA A 93 -39.67 -24.04 -21.40
CA ALA A 93 -38.69 -23.88 -22.46
C ALA A 93 -37.48 -24.72 -22.07
N ALA A 94 -37.19 -25.75 -22.87
CA ALA A 94 -35.99 -26.55 -22.74
C ALA A 94 -34.79 -25.64 -23.01
N GLY A 95 -34.14 -25.21 -21.95
CA GLY A 95 -32.88 -24.47 -21.93
C GLY A 95 -32.19 -24.81 -20.62
N ASP A 96 -31.03 -25.47 -20.71
CA ASP A 96 -30.40 -26.28 -19.66
C ASP A 96 -29.72 -25.52 -18.50
N GLU A 97 -29.94 -24.21 -18.31
CA GLU A 97 -29.27 -23.44 -17.25
C GLU A 97 -30.14 -22.29 -16.70
N LEU A 98 -29.95 -21.90 -15.43
CA LEU A 98 -30.60 -20.72 -14.83
C LEU A 98 -30.16 -19.45 -15.60
N PRO A 99 -31.10 -18.61 -16.10
CA PRO A 99 -30.72 -17.38 -16.78
C PRO A 99 -29.95 -16.47 -15.82
N ASP A 100 -28.79 -15.98 -16.23
CA ASP A 100 -27.95 -15.10 -15.41
C ASP A 100 -28.49 -13.67 -15.44
N GLU A 101 -29.52 -13.43 -14.63
CA GLU A 101 -30.18 -12.14 -14.48
C GLU A 101 -29.43 -11.21 -13.50
N ARG A 102 -28.22 -11.57 -13.05
CA ARG A 102 -27.51 -10.81 -11.99
C ARG A 102 -27.17 -9.39 -12.40
N LEU A 103 -27.01 -9.11 -13.70
CA LEU A 103 -26.67 -7.77 -14.19
C LEU A 103 -27.68 -6.71 -13.71
N GLN A 104 -28.98 -7.01 -13.75
CA GLN A 104 -29.99 -6.07 -13.28
C GLN A 104 -29.89 -5.84 -11.75
N LEU A 105 -29.48 -6.86 -10.98
CA LEU A 105 -29.33 -6.73 -9.53
C LEU A 105 -28.17 -5.80 -9.19
N PHE A 106 -27.06 -5.83 -9.95
CA PHE A 106 -25.99 -4.84 -9.80
C PHE A 106 -26.55 -3.42 -9.91
N PHE A 107 -27.34 -3.15 -10.96
CA PHE A 107 -27.93 -1.83 -11.16
C PHE A 107 -28.99 -1.45 -10.12
N THR A 108 -29.80 -2.41 -9.65
CA THR A 108 -30.80 -2.17 -8.60
C THR A 108 -30.12 -1.88 -7.26
N CYS A 109 -29.13 -2.68 -6.85
CA CYS A 109 -28.39 -2.49 -5.61
C CYS A 109 -27.55 -1.21 -5.62
N ALA A 110 -27.03 -0.80 -6.77
CA ALA A 110 -26.27 0.44 -6.94
C ALA A 110 -27.13 1.67 -7.33
N HIS A 111 -28.45 1.58 -7.28
CA HIS A 111 -29.33 2.64 -7.77
C HIS A 111 -29.12 3.97 -7.02
N PRO A 112 -29.08 5.13 -7.70
CA PRO A 112 -28.75 6.43 -7.08
C PRO A 112 -29.75 6.87 -5.99
N ALA A 113 -31.00 6.41 -6.07
CA ALA A 113 -32.02 6.65 -5.03
C ALA A 113 -31.72 6.01 -3.66
N LEU A 114 -30.72 5.13 -3.58
CA LEU A 114 -30.23 4.51 -2.35
C LEU A 114 -29.05 5.31 -1.79
N ALA A 115 -28.95 5.39 -0.46
CA ALA A 115 -27.78 6.00 0.18
C ALA A 115 -26.51 5.20 -0.14
N PRO A 116 -25.32 5.83 -0.26
CA PRO A 116 -24.09 5.14 -0.63
C PRO A 116 -23.79 3.89 0.21
N GLU A 117 -23.93 3.98 1.53
CA GLU A 117 -23.72 2.87 2.47
C GLU A 117 -24.71 1.71 2.27
N ASP A 118 -25.94 2.01 1.81
CA ASP A 118 -26.96 0.99 1.55
C ASP A 118 -26.62 0.19 0.29
N ARG A 119 -25.97 0.81 -0.69
CA ARG A 119 -25.62 0.17 -1.98
C ARG A 119 -24.62 -0.96 -1.80
N GLY A 120 -23.55 -0.73 -1.03
CA GLY A 120 -22.56 -1.76 -0.70
C GLY A 120 -23.15 -2.88 0.14
N ALA A 121 -23.95 -2.55 1.16
CA ALA A 121 -24.60 -3.54 2.01
C ALA A 121 -25.55 -4.46 1.21
N LEU A 122 -26.35 -3.88 0.31
CA LEU A 122 -27.24 -4.66 -0.57
C LEU A 122 -26.46 -5.49 -1.59
N THR A 123 -25.39 -4.95 -2.16
CA THR A 123 -24.53 -5.68 -3.11
C THR A 123 -23.93 -6.92 -2.43
N LEU A 124 -23.38 -6.79 -1.23
CA LEU A 124 -22.86 -7.93 -0.47
C LEU A 124 -23.97 -8.92 -0.07
N ARG A 125 -25.14 -8.42 0.36
CA ARG A 125 -26.24 -9.28 0.79
C ARG A 125 -26.86 -10.08 -0.36
N CYS A 126 -27.06 -9.43 -1.51
CA CYS A 126 -27.84 -9.96 -2.62
C CYS A 126 -26.97 -10.64 -3.69
N LEU A 127 -25.84 -10.04 -4.07
CA LEU A 127 -24.98 -10.58 -5.12
C LEU A 127 -23.86 -11.47 -4.58
N ALA A 128 -23.23 -11.06 -3.47
CA ALA A 128 -22.20 -11.87 -2.83
C ALA A 128 -22.78 -13.02 -1.98
N GLY A 129 -24.03 -12.86 -1.54
CA GLY A 129 -24.74 -13.87 -0.77
C GLY A 129 -24.31 -13.98 0.69
N LEU A 130 -23.58 -12.99 1.19
CA LEU A 130 -23.22 -12.89 2.60
C LEU A 130 -24.48 -12.83 3.47
N THR A 131 -24.40 -13.42 4.65
CA THR A 131 -25.40 -13.31 5.71
C THR A 131 -25.34 -11.91 6.34
N THR A 132 -26.42 -11.50 7.01
CA THR A 132 -26.45 -10.20 7.70
C THR A 132 -25.31 -10.01 8.71
N PRO A 133 -24.92 -11.01 9.53
CA PRO A 133 -23.74 -10.91 10.39
C PRO A 133 -22.42 -10.72 9.62
N GLU A 134 -22.24 -11.38 8.46
CA GLU A 134 -21.04 -11.22 7.64
C GLU A 134 -20.99 -9.84 6.99
N VAL A 135 -22.12 -9.33 6.48
CA VAL A 135 -22.20 -7.94 5.99
C VAL A 135 -21.96 -6.95 7.14
N ALA A 136 -22.49 -7.21 8.33
CA ALA A 136 -22.25 -6.35 9.50
C ALA A 136 -20.75 -6.31 9.85
N ARG A 137 -20.07 -7.46 9.80
CA ARG A 137 -18.62 -7.56 9.93
C ARG A 137 -17.91 -6.79 8.83
N ALA A 138 -18.33 -6.91 7.56
CA ALA A 138 -17.82 -6.13 6.41
C ALA A 138 -17.84 -4.62 6.63
N PHE A 139 -18.88 -4.12 7.29
CA PHE A 139 -19.03 -2.68 7.57
C PHE A 139 -18.61 -2.27 8.99
N LEU A 140 -18.09 -3.20 9.80
CA LEU A 140 -17.68 -2.97 11.19
C LEU A 140 -18.78 -2.32 12.05
N VAL A 141 -20.03 -2.74 11.84
CA VAL A 141 -21.19 -2.28 12.63
C VAL A 141 -21.88 -3.45 13.35
N PRO A 142 -22.65 -3.19 14.42
CA PRO A 142 -23.45 -4.24 15.06
C PRO A 142 -24.45 -4.89 14.09
N THR A 143 -24.64 -6.21 14.21
CA THR A 143 -25.57 -6.99 13.37
C THR A 143 -26.98 -6.41 13.34
N ALA A 144 -27.49 -5.91 14.47
CA ALA A 144 -28.81 -5.29 14.54
C ALA A 144 -28.91 -3.98 13.73
N THR A 145 -27.82 -3.19 13.68
CA THR A 145 -27.73 -1.97 12.86
C THR A 145 -27.75 -2.34 11.38
N MET A 146 -26.97 -3.34 10.98
CA MET A 146 -26.94 -3.80 9.60
C MET A 146 -28.29 -4.40 9.15
N ALA A 147 -28.94 -5.19 10.01
CA ALA A 147 -30.27 -5.72 9.75
C ALA A 147 -31.29 -4.61 9.44
N LYS A 148 -31.33 -3.57 10.29
CA LYS A 148 -32.19 -2.39 10.08
C LYS A 148 -31.84 -1.65 8.79
N ARG A 149 -30.55 -1.51 8.48
CA ARG A 149 -30.05 -0.87 7.26
C ARG A 149 -30.57 -1.60 6.01
N ILE A 150 -30.35 -2.92 5.93
CA ILE A 150 -30.79 -3.76 4.81
C ILE A 150 -32.31 -3.68 4.63
N VAL A 151 -33.10 -3.80 5.70
CA VAL A 151 -34.56 -3.71 5.63
C VAL A 151 -35.02 -2.35 5.10
N ARG A 152 -34.43 -1.25 5.59
CA ARG A 152 -34.75 0.10 5.12
C ARG A 152 -34.39 0.30 3.64
N ALA A 153 -33.24 -0.21 3.21
CA ALA A 153 -32.78 -0.13 1.84
C ALA A 153 -33.72 -0.88 0.88
N LYS A 154 -34.14 -2.10 1.24
CA LYS A 154 -35.13 -2.86 0.47
C LYS A 154 -36.51 -2.19 0.43
N LYS A 155 -36.96 -1.64 1.56
CA LYS A 155 -38.17 -0.82 1.60
C LYS A 155 -38.08 0.38 0.64
N LYS A 156 -36.93 1.05 0.58
CA LYS A 156 -36.68 2.16 -0.34
C LYS A 156 -36.74 1.73 -1.81
N ILE A 157 -36.21 0.55 -2.17
CA ILE A 157 -36.34 -0.04 -3.51
C ILE A 157 -37.81 -0.14 -3.91
N ARG A 158 -38.65 -0.70 -3.02
CA ARG A 158 -40.08 -0.86 -3.25
C ARG A 158 -40.83 0.48 -3.34
N GLU A 159 -40.58 1.39 -2.41
CA GLU A 159 -41.25 2.71 -2.35
C GLU A 159 -40.90 3.60 -3.53
N ALA A 160 -39.62 3.59 -3.95
CA ALA A 160 -39.16 4.33 -5.12
C ALA A 160 -39.46 3.61 -6.45
N ARG A 161 -40.07 2.41 -6.40
CA ARG A 161 -40.40 1.58 -7.58
C ARG A 161 -39.21 1.39 -8.51
N ILE A 162 -38.04 1.11 -7.93
CA ILE A 162 -36.81 0.91 -8.69
C ILE A 162 -36.99 -0.33 -9.58
N PRO A 163 -36.85 -0.21 -10.91
CA PRO A 163 -37.12 -1.33 -11.80
C PRO A 163 -35.99 -2.36 -11.73
N PHE A 164 -36.36 -3.64 -11.69
CA PHE A 164 -35.43 -4.77 -11.86
C PHE A 164 -35.19 -5.00 -13.36
N ARG A 165 -34.40 -4.11 -13.96
CA ARG A 165 -33.99 -4.20 -15.37
C ARG A 165 -32.55 -3.73 -15.55
N VAL A 166 -31.91 -4.19 -16.61
CA VAL A 166 -30.69 -3.57 -17.12
C VAL A 166 -31.06 -2.19 -17.69
N PRO A 167 -30.28 -1.13 -17.40
CA PRO A 167 -30.45 0.18 -18.04
C PRO A 167 -30.38 0.05 -19.57
N GLY A 168 -31.12 0.92 -20.29
CA GLY A 168 -30.99 0.98 -21.74
C GLY A 168 -29.62 1.52 -22.16
N PRO A 169 -29.22 1.40 -23.45
CA PRO A 169 -27.94 1.92 -23.93
C PRO A 169 -27.69 3.39 -23.58
N ASP A 170 -28.74 4.21 -23.57
CA ASP A 170 -28.66 5.65 -23.28
C ASP A 170 -28.47 5.95 -21.78
N GLU A 171 -28.91 5.06 -20.90
CA GLU A 171 -28.82 5.20 -19.44
C GLU A 171 -27.57 4.52 -18.86
N LEU A 172 -27.00 3.55 -19.60
CA LEU A 172 -25.90 2.71 -19.13
C LEU A 172 -24.65 3.52 -18.77
N PRO A 173 -24.19 4.51 -19.56
CA PRO A 173 -23.00 5.31 -19.23
C PRO A 173 -23.11 6.08 -17.91
N GLU A 174 -24.31 6.54 -17.54
CA GLU A 174 -24.54 7.25 -16.28
C GLU A 174 -24.68 6.30 -15.08
N ARG A 175 -25.17 5.07 -15.33
CA ARG A 175 -25.50 4.10 -14.27
C ARG A 175 -24.35 3.18 -13.91
N LEU A 176 -23.51 2.83 -14.89
CA LEU A 176 -22.38 1.90 -14.69
C LEU A 176 -21.34 2.42 -13.69
N PRO A 177 -20.94 3.71 -13.68
CA PRO A 177 -19.97 4.22 -12.71
C PRO A 177 -20.37 3.98 -11.25
N GLY A 178 -21.66 4.08 -10.93
CA GLY A 178 -22.16 3.79 -9.59
C GLY A 178 -22.02 2.31 -9.19
N VAL A 179 -22.14 1.38 -10.13
CA VAL A 179 -21.90 -0.05 -9.88
C VAL A 179 -20.42 -0.31 -9.64
N LEU A 180 -19.56 0.24 -10.50
CA LEU A 180 -18.11 0.10 -10.39
C LEU A 180 -17.59 0.68 -9.07
N GLN A 181 -18.07 1.87 -8.69
CA GLN A 181 -17.72 2.50 -7.43
C GLN A 181 -18.08 1.62 -6.23
N VAL A 182 -19.26 0.99 -6.22
CA VAL A 182 -19.67 0.09 -5.12
C VAL A 182 -18.73 -1.11 -5.03
N ILE A 183 -18.42 -1.77 -6.14
CA ILE A 183 -17.51 -2.92 -6.16
C ILE A 183 -16.11 -2.49 -5.68
N TYR A 184 -15.61 -1.36 -6.19
CA TYR A 184 -14.30 -0.85 -5.80
C TYR A 184 -14.24 -0.41 -4.34
N SER A 185 -15.29 0.18 -3.79
CA SER A 185 -15.34 0.52 -2.35
C SER A 185 -15.28 -0.72 -1.47
N VAL A 186 -16.00 -1.80 -1.86
CA VAL A 186 -15.90 -3.09 -1.14
C VAL A 186 -14.48 -3.65 -1.24
N PHE A 187 -13.86 -3.58 -2.42
CA PHE A 187 -12.49 -4.02 -2.61
C PHE A 187 -11.51 -3.22 -1.75
N THR A 188 -11.59 -1.90 -1.76
CA THR A 188 -10.70 -1.01 -0.99
C THR A 188 -10.78 -1.27 0.51
N GLU A 189 -11.98 -1.49 1.06
CA GLU A 189 -12.16 -1.88 2.47
C GLU A 189 -11.58 -3.28 2.77
N GLY A 190 -11.57 -4.18 1.79
CA GLY A 190 -10.89 -5.47 1.90
C GLY A 190 -9.36 -5.37 1.77
N TYR A 191 -8.90 -4.49 0.91
CA TYR A 191 -7.50 -4.26 0.57
C TYR A 191 -6.73 -3.58 1.71
N ALA A 192 -7.30 -2.51 2.27
CA ALA A 192 -6.77 -1.75 3.39
C ALA A 192 -7.94 -1.41 4.33
N ALA A 193 -8.04 -2.13 5.44
CA ALA A 193 -9.16 -1.96 6.36
C ALA A 193 -9.13 -0.56 6.98
N SER A 194 -10.23 0.17 6.86
CA SER A 194 -10.32 1.56 7.34
C SER A 194 -10.28 1.69 8.86
N SER A 195 -10.51 0.59 9.59
CA SER A 195 -10.40 0.54 11.04
C SER A 195 -10.25 -0.90 11.57
N GLY A 196 -9.91 -1.01 12.86
CA GLY A 196 -9.75 -2.29 13.55
C GLY A 196 -8.30 -2.79 13.60
N PRO A 197 -8.09 -4.05 14.03
CA PRO A 197 -6.76 -4.61 14.28
C PRO A 197 -6.11 -5.27 13.06
N TYR A 198 -6.85 -5.43 11.95
CA TYR A 198 -6.36 -6.13 10.76
C TYR A 198 -5.97 -5.11 9.69
N LEU A 199 -4.84 -5.33 9.01
CA LEU A 199 -4.44 -4.52 7.86
C LEU A 199 -5.33 -4.82 6.64
N GLN A 200 -5.66 -6.09 6.44
CA GLN A 200 -6.39 -6.57 5.28
C GLN A 200 -7.52 -7.51 5.68
N ARG A 201 -8.56 -7.55 4.84
CA ARG A 201 -9.69 -8.46 4.93
C ARG A 201 -9.85 -9.17 3.60
N LEU A 202 -9.01 -10.19 3.42
CA LEU A 202 -8.85 -10.89 2.14
C LEU A 202 -10.17 -11.50 1.66
N ASP A 203 -10.99 -12.00 2.59
CA ASP A 203 -12.33 -12.52 2.30
C ASP A 203 -13.22 -11.49 1.57
N LEU A 204 -13.13 -10.21 1.97
CA LEU A 204 -13.91 -9.13 1.36
C LEU A 204 -13.33 -8.70 0.01
N ALA A 205 -12.00 -8.64 -0.11
CA ALA A 205 -11.31 -8.30 -1.36
C ALA A 205 -11.54 -9.37 -2.45
N GLU A 206 -11.42 -10.65 -2.10
CA GLU A 206 -11.69 -11.78 -2.99
C GLU A 206 -13.14 -11.78 -3.47
N GLU A 207 -14.08 -11.44 -2.59
CA GLU A 207 -15.49 -11.35 -2.96
C GLU A 207 -15.75 -10.19 -3.93
N ALA A 208 -15.11 -9.03 -3.74
CA ALA A 208 -15.19 -7.93 -4.71
C ALA A 208 -14.61 -8.32 -6.09
N ILE A 209 -13.49 -9.05 -6.12
CA ILE A 209 -12.91 -9.61 -7.36
C ILE A 209 -13.90 -10.57 -8.01
N ARG A 210 -14.52 -11.47 -7.24
CA ARG A 210 -15.53 -12.39 -7.76
C ARG A 210 -16.69 -11.64 -8.41
N LEU A 211 -17.20 -10.58 -7.77
CA LEU A 211 -18.26 -9.73 -8.31
C LEU A 211 -17.84 -9.01 -9.59
N ALA A 212 -16.61 -8.47 -9.66
CA ALA A 212 -16.11 -7.86 -10.89
C ALA A 212 -15.93 -8.88 -12.02
N ARG A 213 -15.48 -10.10 -11.73
CA ARG A 213 -15.42 -11.18 -12.74
C ARG A 213 -16.81 -11.52 -13.29
N ILE A 214 -17.84 -11.55 -12.44
CA ILE A 214 -19.23 -11.72 -12.89
C ILE A 214 -19.64 -10.55 -13.79
N LEU A 215 -19.40 -9.31 -13.36
CA LEU A 215 -19.76 -8.12 -14.11
C LEU A 215 -19.04 -8.06 -15.47
N HIS A 216 -17.75 -8.41 -15.50
CA HIS A 216 -16.93 -8.44 -16.72
C HIS A 216 -17.48 -9.45 -17.74
N ARG A 217 -17.90 -10.65 -17.29
CA ARG A 217 -18.56 -11.62 -18.17
C ARG A 217 -19.90 -11.13 -18.70
N LEU A 218 -20.67 -10.40 -17.89
CA LEU A 218 -22.01 -9.91 -18.27
C LEU A 218 -21.97 -8.63 -19.12
N LEU A 219 -20.87 -7.88 -19.09
CA LEU A 219 -20.63 -6.65 -19.85
C LEU A 219 -19.22 -6.68 -20.48
N ALA A 220 -18.97 -7.67 -21.33
CA ALA A 220 -17.64 -7.88 -21.93
C ALA A 220 -17.16 -6.67 -22.77
N ASP A 221 -18.08 -5.95 -23.41
CA ASP A 221 -17.77 -4.77 -24.22
C ASP A 221 -17.49 -3.51 -23.39
N ALA A 222 -17.80 -3.53 -22.09
CA ALA A 222 -17.58 -2.39 -21.21
C ALA A 222 -16.12 -2.37 -20.72
N ARG A 223 -15.27 -1.61 -21.41
CA ARG A 223 -13.84 -1.50 -21.10
C ARG A 223 -13.54 -1.05 -19.67
N GLU A 224 -14.37 -0.18 -19.11
CA GLU A 224 -14.16 0.28 -17.74
C GLU A 224 -14.41 -0.80 -16.68
N VAL A 225 -15.28 -1.79 -16.97
CA VAL A 225 -15.42 -3.00 -16.15
C VAL A 225 -14.13 -3.83 -16.19
N THR A 226 -13.55 -3.95 -17.40
CA THR A 226 -12.27 -4.63 -17.63
C THR A 226 -11.14 -3.95 -16.86
N GLY A 227 -11.08 -2.61 -16.91
CA GLY A 227 -10.11 -1.81 -16.16
C GLY A 227 -10.25 -1.97 -14.65
N LEU A 228 -11.48 -2.00 -14.11
CA LEU A 228 -11.68 -2.25 -12.68
C LEU A 228 -11.22 -3.65 -12.26
N LEU A 229 -11.54 -4.68 -13.04
CA LEU A 229 -11.08 -6.04 -12.73
C LEU A 229 -9.55 -6.11 -12.76
N ALA A 230 -8.92 -5.54 -13.80
CA ALA A 230 -7.47 -5.47 -13.92
C ALA A 230 -6.83 -4.79 -12.71
N LEU A 231 -7.34 -3.61 -12.31
CA LEU A 231 -6.87 -2.87 -11.15
C LEU A 231 -6.90 -3.73 -9.89
N MET A 232 -8.04 -4.37 -9.61
CA MET A 232 -8.19 -5.16 -8.39
C MET A 232 -7.30 -6.40 -8.39
N LEU A 233 -7.09 -7.05 -9.53
CA LEU A 233 -6.17 -8.19 -9.64
C LEU A 233 -4.71 -7.78 -9.37
N LEU A 234 -4.24 -6.71 -10.03
CA LEU A 234 -2.88 -6.18 -9.85
C LEU A 234 -2.64 -5.69 -8.41
N VAL A 235 -3.63 -5.03 -7.82
CA VAL A 235 -3.57 -4.70 -6.39
C VAL A 235 -3.56 -5.97 -5.56
N HIS A 236 -4.48 -6.91 -5.76
CA HIS A 236 -4.60 -8.09 -4.88
C HIS A 236 -3.46 -9.11 -5.03
N ALA A 237 -2.75 -9.12 -6.16
CA ALA A 237 -1.62 -10.01 -6.39
C ALA A 237 -0.50 -9.86 -5.35
N ARG A 238 -0.38 -8.68 -4.75
CA ARG A 238 0.65 -8.36 -3.75
C ARG A 238 0.23 -8.67 -2.31
N ARG A 239 -0.99 -9.21 -2.08
CA ARG A 239 -1.56 -9.41 -0.73
C ARG A 239 -0.61 -10.11 0.24
N ASP A 240 0.08 -11.16 -0.20
CA ASP A 240 0.91 -11.96 0.68
C ASP A 240 2.22 -11.24 1.06
N ALA A 241 2.64 -10.22 0.31
CA ALA A 241 3.84 -9.44 0.60
C ALA A 241 3.58 -8.17 1.43
N ARG A 242 2.32 -7.80 1.69
CA ARG A 242 1.97 -6.54 2.35
C ARG A 242 2.13 -6.53 3.87
N SER A 243 2.21 -7.71 4.46
CA SER A 243 2.41 -7.87 5.89
C SER A 243 3.59 -8.79 6.16
N ASP A 244 4.33 -8.46 7.22
CA ASP A 244 5.28 -9.38 7.82
C ASP A 244 4.56 -10.48 8.64
N PRO A 245 5.28 -11.48 9.18
CA PRO A 245 4.68 -12.52 10.01
C PRO A 245 4.00 -12.00 11.29
N ASP A 246 4.35 -10.81 11.77
CA ASP A 246 3.75 -10.15 12.93
C ASP A 246 2.51 -9.32 12.55
N GLY A 247 2.14 -9.29 11.26
CA GLY A 247 1.00 -8.54 10.74
C GLY A 247 1.27 -7.05 10.54
N LYS A 248 2.53 -6.60 10.63
CA LYS A 248 2.90 -5.20 10.40
C LYS A 248 2.94 -4.89 8.90
N PRO A 249 2.56 -3.66 8.48
CA PRO A 249 2.63 -3.27 7.08
C PRO A 249 4.07 -3.24 6.55
N VAL A 250 4.28 -3.79 5.37
CA VAL A 250 5.54 -3.76 4.61
C VAL A 250 5.41 -2.76 3.46
N LEU A 251 6.30 -1.77 3.41
CA LEU A 251 6.32 -0.74 2.38
C LEU A 251 6.63 -1.35 1.01
N LEU A 252 6.12 -0.73 -0.06
CA LEU A 252 6.29 -1.26 -1.42
C LEU A 252 7.75 -1.48 -1.82
N GLU A 253 8.66 -0.62 -1.33
CA GLU A 253 10.12 -0.73 -1.58
C GLU A 253 10.76 -1.96 -0.90
N ASP A 254 10.15 -2.45 0.18
CA ASP A 254 10.63 -3.55 1.00
C ASP A 254 9.89 -4.87 0.76
N GLN A 255 8.88 -4.89 -0.13
CA GLN A 255 8.11 -6.09 -0.41
C GLN A 255 8.94 -7.13 -1.16
N ASP A 256 8.93 -8.36 -0.64
CA ASP A 256 9.46 -9.51 -1.35
C ASP A 256 8.56 -9.86 -2.56
N ARG A 257 9.00 -9.44 -3.75
CA ARG A 257 8.27 -9.62 -5.01
C ARG A 257 8.14 -11.09 -5.42
N SER A 258 8.95 -12.01 -4.86
CA SER A 258 8.81 -13.45 -5.13
C SER A 258 7.55 -14.05 -4.50
N ARG A 259 6.95 -13.34 -3.52
CA ARG A 259 5.68 -13.71 -2.89
C ARG A 259 4.46 -13.15 -3.62
N TRP A 260 4.66 -12.44 -4.72
CA TRP A 260 3.55 -11.89 -5.51
C TRP A 260 2.89 -12.99 -6.35
N ASP A 261 1.58 -12.88 -6.51
CA ASP A 261 0.78 -13.79 -7.31
C ASP A 261 0.97 -13.50 -8.81
N HIS A 262 1.96 -14.15 -9.42
CA HIS A 262 2.34 -13.92 -10.81
C HIS A 262 1.24 -14.30 -11.81
N GLU A 263 0.34 -15.23 -11.47
CA GLU A 263 -0.81 -15.57 -12.32
C GLU A 263 -1.82 -14.43 -12.35
N MET A 264 -2.15 -13.84 -11.18
CA MET A 264 -3.00 -12.65 -11.12
C MET A 264 -2.37 -11.43 -11.81
N ILE A 265 -1.04 -11.25 -11.70
CA ILE A 265 -0.32 -10.18 -12.40
C ILE A 265 -0.45 -10.36 -13.91
N ALA A 266 -0.18 -11.57 -14.42
CA ALA A 266 -0.29 -11.86 -15.85
C ALA A 266 -1.71 -11.59 -16.37
N GLU A 267 -2.74 -12.09 -15.67
CA GLU A 267 -4.13 -11.83 -16.04
C GLU A 267 -4.46 -10.32 -16.01
N GLY A 268 -4.06 -9.62 -14.94
CA GLY A 268 -4.31 -8.19 -14.78
C GLY A 268 -3.69 -7.37 -15.92
N ARG A 269 -2.46 -7.70 -16.32
CA ARG A 269 -1.75 -7.05 -17.44
C ARG A 269 -2.45 -7.23 -18.78
N ASP A 270 -2.89 -8.45 -19.08
CA ASP A 270 -3.63 -8.72 -20.33
C ASP A 270 -4.95 -7.92 -20.39
N LEU A 271 -5.63 -7.77 -19.25
CA LEU A 271 -6.83 -6.95 -19.14
C LEU A 271 -6.53 -5.45 -19.28
N VAL A 272 -5.40 -4.95 -18.77
CA VAL A 272 -4.98 -3.54 -18.95
C VAL A 272 -4.86 -3.20 -20.43
N VAL A 273 -4.22 -4.05 -21.23
CA VAL A 273 -4.06 -3.84 -22.69
C VAL A 273 -5.41 -3.67 -23.36
N THR A 274 -6.39 -4.49 -22.96
CA THR A 274 -7.77 -4.43 -23.50
C THR A 274 -8.51 -3.16 -23.06
N ALA A 275 -8.30 -2.70 -21.84
CA ALA A 275 -9.02 -1.57 -21.26
C ALA A 275 -8.54 -0.20 -21.78
N LEU A 276 -7.28 -0.07 -22.21
CA LEU A 276 -6.65 1.23 -22.49
C LEU A 276 -7.10 1.95 -23.77
N ALA A 277 -7.71 1.27 -24.73
CA ALA A 277 -8.07 1.87 -26.02
C ALA A 277 -9.13 3.00 -25.95
N ASP A 278 -9.92 3.06 -24.86
CA ASP A 278 -10.79 4.19 -24.48
C ASP A 278 -10.79 4.30 -22.94
N ALA A 279 -9.61 4.58 -22.38
CA ALA A 279 -9.35 4.43 -20.95
C ALA A 279 -10.19 5.39 -20.08
N GLY A 280 -11.01 4.83 -19.18
CA GLY A 280 -11.54 5.56 -18.03
C GLY A 280 -10.61 5.48 -16.81
N PRO A 281 -11.03 6.07 -15.68
CA PRO A 281 -10.19 6.20 -14.49
C PRO A 281 -9.66 4.86 -13.95
N TYR A 282 -10.44 3.79 -13.97
CA TYR A 282 -9.99 2.48 -13.48
C TYR A 282 -8.98 1.83 -14.43
N ALA A 283 -9.13 1.99 -15.74
CA ALA A 283 -8.15 1.50 -16.71
C ALA A 283 -6.78 2.17 -16.50
N VAL A 284 -6.76 3.49 -16.24
CA VAL A 284 -5.51 4.22 -15.97
C VAL A 284 -4.91 3.83 -14.62
N GLN A 285 -5.72 3.67 -13.58
CA GLN A 285 -5.25 3.16 -12.28
C GLN A 285 -4.68 1.74 -12.40
N ALA A 286 -5.29 0.88 -13.20
CA ALA A 286 -4.78 -0.46 -13.47
C ALA A 286 -3.43 -0.40 -14.18
N ALA A 287 -3.27 0.47 -15.18
CA ALA A 287 -2.00 0.67 -15.85
C ALA A 287 -0.89 1.15 -14.88
N ILE A 288 -1.20 2.06 -13.95
CA ILE A 288 -0.23 2.49 -12.92
C ILE A 288 0.24 1.29 -12.07
N ASN A 289 -0.69 0.42 -11.66
CA ASN A 289 -0.34 -0.78 -10.90
C ASN A 289 0.43 -1.80 -11.75
N ALA A 290 0.10 -1.94 -13.03
CA ALA A 290 0.85 -2.82 -13.93
C ALA A 290 2.32 -2.40 -14.06
N VAL A 291 2.61 -1.09 -14.17
CA VAL A 291 4.00 -0.59 -14.21
C VAL A 291 4.77 -0.93 -12.93
N HIS A 292 4.13 -0.85 -11.77
CA HIS A 292 4.74 -1.33 -10.53
C HIS A 292 4.99 -2.83 -10.54
N ASP A 293 3.99 -3.61 -10.97
CA ASP A 293 4.01 -5.07 -10.93
C ASP A 293 4.95 -5.69 -11.98
N GLU A 294 5.28 -4.96 -13.05
CA GLU A 294 6.21 -5.37 -14.12
C GLU A 294 7.68 -5.20 -13.74
N ALA A 295 8.00 -4.28 -12.83
CA ALA A 295 9.38 -4.05 -12.44
C ALA A 295 9.95 -5.26 -11.65
N PRO A 296 11.19 -5.68 -11.90
CA PRO A 296 11.82 -6.77 -11.12
C PRO A 296 12.15 -6.35 -9.68
N ASP A 297 12.36 -5.06 -9.44
CA ASP A 297 12.65 -4.48 -8.13
C ASP A 297 12.11 -3.05 -8.04
N PHE A 298 12.21 -2.44 -6.86
CA PHE A 298 11.72 -1.07 -6.65
C PHE A 298 12.51 -0.03 -7.45
N ALA A 299 13.84 -0.16 -7.50
CA ALA A 299 14.74 0.79 -8.13
C ALA A 299 14.55 0.88 -9.66
N SER A 300 14.13 -0.20 -10.29
CA SER A 300 13.86 -0.31 -11.73
C SER A 300 12.42 0.06 -12.13
N THR A 301 11.59 0.53 -11.18
CA THR A 301 10.23 1.00 -11.48
C THR A 301 10.26 2.20 -12.43
N ASP A 302 9.46 2.18 -13.51
CA ASP A 302 9.35 3.30 -14.46
C ASP A 302 8.49 4.44 -13.88
N TRP A 303 9.11 5.21 -12.98
CA TRP A 303 8.51 6.41 -12.39
C TRP A 303 8.11 7.48 -13.42
N PRO A 304 8.91 7.76 -14.48
CA PRO A 304 8.46 8.64 -15.57
C PRO A 304 7.12 8.23 -16.18
N GLN A 305 6.91 6.95 -16.47
CA GLN A 305 5.65 6.45 -17.00
C GLN A 305 4.51 6.57 -15.98
N ILE A 306 4.76 6.23 -14.70
CA ILE A 306 3.77 6.38 -13.63
C ILE A 306 3.30 7.84 -13.49
N VAL A 307 4.20 8.82 -13.53
CA VAL A 307 3.83 10.23 -13.46
C VAL A 307 2.96 10.64 -14.66
N GLN A 308 3.28 10.18 -15.87
CA GLN A 308 2.46 10.46 -17.06
C GLN A 308 1.06 9.83 -16.95
N LEU A 309 0.94 8.63 -16.39
CA LEU A 309 -0.34 7.99 -16.14
C LEU A 309 -1.15 8.76 -15.09
N TYR A 310 -0.52 9.27 -14.03
CA TYR A 310 -1.17 10.17 -13.09
C TYR A 310 -1.60 11.50 -13.73
N ASP A 311 -0.83 12.06 -14.67
CA ASP A 311 -1.24 13.23 -15.45
C ASP A 311 -2.51 12.96 -16.26
N VAL A 312 -2.62 11.78 -16.87
CA VAL A 312 -3.85 11.34 -17.56
C VAL A 312 -4.99 11.20 -16.57
N LEU A 313 -4.77 10.52 -15.45
CA LEU A 313 -5.79 10.28 -14.43
C LEU A 313 -6.33 11.58 -13.84
N LEU A 314 -5.49 12.57 -13.58
CA LEU A 314 -5.91 13.90 -13.09
C LEU A 314 -6.78 14.66 -14.10
N ARG A 315 -6.56 14.47 -15.41
CA ARG A 315 -7.42 15.07 -16.44
C ARG A 315 -8.79 14.41 -16.51
N LEU A 316 -8.84 13.09 -16.29
CA LEU A 316 -10.09 12.32 -16.26
C LEU A 316 -10.88 12.58 -14.98
N GLU A 317 -10.19 12.63 -13.84
CA GLU A 317 -10.78 12.75 -12.51
C GLU A 317 -9.94 13.70 -11.62
N PRO A 318 -10.24 15.02 -11.64
CA PRO A 318 -9.56 15.98 -10.77
C PRO A 318 -9.83 15.68 -9.28
N SER A 319 -8.79 15.25 -8.57
CA SER A 319 -8.89 14.85 -7.16
C SER A 319 -7.60 15.19 -6.39
N PRO A 320 -7.70 15.72 -5.16
CA PRO A 320 -6.53 16.02 -4.34
C PRO A 320 -5.81 14.74 -3.89
N VAL A 321 -6.53 13.61 -3.81
CA VAL A 321 -5.93 12.29 -3.52
C VAL A 321 -5.07 11.84 -4.70
N ILE A 322 -5.56 12.02 -5.93
CA ILE A 322 -4.77 11.69 -7.13
C ILE A 322 -3.57 12.64 -7.25
N ALA A 323 -3.75 13.94 -6.92
CA ALA A 323 -2.66 14.90 -6.91
C ALA A 323 -1.57 14.55 -5.88
N LEU A 324 -1.97 14.10 -4.68
CA LEU A 324 -1.06 13.60 -3.65
C LEU A 324 -0.27 12.37 -4.14
N ASN A 325 -0.96 11.38 -4.72
CA ASN A 325 -0.31 10.17 -5.24
C ASN A 325 0.68 10.50 -6.38
N ARG A 326 0.33 11.46 -7.24
CA ARG A 326 1.23 11.99 -8.26
C ARG A 326 2.45 12.68 -7.65
N ALA A 327 2.27 13.50 -6.62
CA ALA A 327 3.37 14.17 -5.93
C ALA A 327 4.35 13.15 -5.32
N ALA A 328 3.84 12.06 -4.75
CA ALA A 328 4.68 10.96 -4.29
C ALA A 328 5.47 10.31 -5.44
N ALA A 329 4.84 10.04 -6.59
CA ALA A 329 5.54 9.51 -7.77
C ALA A 329 6.63 10.47 -8.30
N ILE A 330 6.38 11.78 -8.28
CA ILE A 330 7.38 12.81 -8.62
C ILE A 330 8.54 12.80 -7.62
N ALA A 331 8.26 12.58 -6.33
CA ALA A 331 9.31 12.46 -5.32
C ALA A 331 10.31 11.35 -5.65
N PHE A 332 9.85 10.23 -6.22
CA PHE A 332 10.72 9.13 -6.65
C PHE A 332 11.38 9.36 -8.01
N ARG A 333 10.78 10.15 -8.90
CA ARG A 333 11.36 10.49 -10.22
C ARG A 333 12.41 11.59 -10.14
N ASP A 334 12.09 12.68 -9.44
CA ASP A 334 12.82 13.95 -9.46
C ASP A 334 13.49 14.25 -8.10
N GLY A 335 13.16 13.49 -7.06
CA GLY A 335 13.74 13.62 -5.72
C GLY A 335 12.75 14.13 -4.66
N PRO A 336 13.02 13.86 -3.37
CA PRO A 336 12.07 14.10 -2.28
C PRO A 336 11.71 15.58 -2.08
N ALA A 337 12.58 16.51 -2.46
CA ALA A 337 12.31 17.95 -2.38
C ALA A 337 11.17 18.39 -3.32
N GLU A 338 11.19 17.92 -4.57
CA GLU A 338 10.17 18.25 -5.58
C GLU A 338 8.80 17.69 -5.20
N GLY A 339 8.78 16.42 -4.75
CA GLY A 339 7.56 15.81 -4.23
C GLY A 339 7.00 16.53 -3.02
N LEU A 340 7.86 16.94 -2.07
CA LEU A 340 7.42 17.63 -0.86
C LEU A 340 6.81 19.00 -1.17
N ALA A 341 7.38 19.76 -2.11
CA ALA A 341 6.83 21.04 -2.54
C ALA A 341 5.39 20.88 -3.05
N LEU A 342 5.15 19.87 -3.90
CA LEU A 342 3.82 19.57 -4.42
C LEU A 342 2.85 19.08 -3.33
N ILE A 343 3.33 18.31 -2.35
CA ILE A 343 2.50 17.91 -1.20
C ILE A 343 2.14 19.13 -0.35
N ASP A 344 3.08 20.04 -0.07
CA ASP A 344 2.83 21.24 0.73
C ASP A 344 1.82 22.19 0.07
N ASP A 345 1.78 22.27 -1.27
CA ASP A 345 0.76 23.02 -2.01
C ASP A 345 -0.66 22.49 -1.79
N LEU A 346 -0.82 21.20 -1.44
CA LEU A 346 -2.11 20.57 -1.18
C LEU A 346 -2.63 20.80 0.25
N LYS A 347 -1.81 21.38 1.14
CA LYS A 347 -2.12 21.54 2.57
C LYS A 347 -3.44 22.26 2.86
N SER A 348 -3.85 23.19 2.00
CA SER A 348 -5.08 23.97 2.17
C SER A 348 -6.36 23.24 1.75
N ASP A 349 -6.28 22.08 1.08
CA ASP A 349 -7.48 21.35 0.66
C ASP A 349 -8.14 20.69 1.89
N PRO A 350 -9.39 21.06 2.23
CA PRO A 350 -10.06 20.52 3.42
C PRO A 350 -10.26 19.01 3.36
N ARG A 351 -10.28 18.39 2.18
CA ARG A 351 -10.45 16.94 2.02
C ARG A 351 -9.21 16.15 2.47
N LEU A 352 -8.04 16.79 2.56
CA LEU A 352 -6.79 16.15 2.99
C LEU A 352 -6.45 16.41 4.46
N GLN A 353 -7.18 17.29 5.15
CA GLN A 353 -6.85 17.68 6.52
C GLN A 353 -6.82 16.49 7.48
N ASP A 354 -7.80 15.59 7.38
CA ASP A 354 -7.89 14.37 8.20
C ASP A 354 -7.41 13.12 7.45
N TYR A 355 -6.78 13.29 6.28
CA TYR A 355 -6.36 12.17 5.46
C TYR A 355 -4.98 11.65 5.91
N TYR A 356 -4.96 10.47 6.55
CA TYR A 356 -3.75 9.84 7.04
C TYR A 356 -2.60 9.77 6.01
N PRO A 357 -2.82 9.31 4.76
CA PRO A 357 -1.74 9.20 3.77
C PRO A 357 -1.08 10.52 3.41
N TYR A 358 -1.79 11.66 3.52
CA TYR A 358 -1.19 12.98 3.33
C TYR A 358 -0.12 13.27 4.39
N ALA A 359 -0.48 13.09 5.66
CA ALA A 359 0.44 13.34 6.77
C ALA A 359 1.63 12.39 6.75
N LEU A 360 1.39 11.11 6.43
CA LEU A 360 2.44 10.10 6.33
C LEU A 360 3.42 10.39 5.18
N ALA A 361 2.91 10.67 3.97
CA ALA A 361 3.77 10.97 2.81
C ALA A 361 4.63 12.21 3.06
N ARG A 362 4.05 13.26 3.65
CA ARG A 362 4.80 14.46 4.05
C ARG A 362 5.90 14.15 5.07
N ALA A 363 5.59 13.34 6.09
CA ALA A 363 6.57 12.94 7.11
C ALA A 363 7.74 12.14 6.52
N ASP A 364 7.44 11.21 5.62
CA ASP A 364 8.47 10.40 4.96
C ASP A 364 9.40 11.24 4.08
N LEU A 365 8.87 12.17 3.27
CA LEU A 365 9.72 13.04 2.45
C LEU A 365 10.58 13.99 3.30
N LEU A 366 10.05 14.51 4.41
CA LEU A 366 10.84 15.31 5.35
C LEU A 366 11.96 14.49 6.00
N ARG A 367 11.68 13.25 6.37
CA ARG A 367 12.68 12.31 6.88
C ARG A 367 13.78 12.04 5.85
N ARG A 368 13.42 11.74 4.60
CA ARG A 368 14.36 11.51 3.50
C ARG A 368 15.24 12.74 3.20
N LEU A 369 14.73 13.94 3.47
CA LEU A 369 15.48 15.20 3.34
C LEU A 369 16.31 15.56 4.60
N GLY A 370 16.31 14.73 5.64
CA GLY A 370 16.99 15.01 6.91
C GLY A 370 16.35 16.14 7.73
N ARG A 371 15.14 16.60 7.39
CA ARG A 371 14.39 17.63 8.12
C ARG A 371 13.68 17.03 9.33
N LEU A 372 14.46 16.43 10.23
CA LEU A 372 13.96 15.55 11.30
C LEU A 372 12.95 16.21 12.24
N PRO A 373 13.12 17.47 12.71
CA PRO A 373 12.13 18.11 13.59
C PRO A 373 10.75 18.22 12.93
N GLU A 374 10.70 18.56 11.65
CA GLU A 374 9.46 18.67 10.90
C GLU A 374 8.86 17.30 10.58
N ALA A 375 9.72 16.31 10.30
CA ALA A 375 9.32 14.92 10.10
C ALA A 375 8.63 14.37 11.36
N ILE A 376 9.19 14.63 12.55
CA ILE A 376 8.61 14.25 13.85
C ILE A 376 7.19 14.79 13.98
N THR A 377 6.99 16.10 13.79
CA THR A 377 5.66 16.72 13.86
C THR A 377 4.69 16.13 12.83
N ALA A 378 5.16 15.84 11.62
CA ALA A 378 4.31 15.24 10.58
C ALA A 378 3.93 13.78 10.91
N TYR A 379 4.84 12.98 11.48
CA TYR A 379 4.53 11.63 11.94
C TYR A 379 3.54 11.64 13.11
N GLU A 380 3.66 12.56 14.06
CA GLU A 380 2.67 12.73 15.14
C GLU A 380 1.27 13.02 14.59
N GLN A 381 1.17 13.88 13.56
CA GLN A 381 -0.09 14.14 12.86
C GLN A 381 -0.61 12.90 12.12
N ALA A 382 0.27 12.11 11.50
CA ALA A 382 -0.12 10.85 10.86
C ALA A 382 -0.67 9.86 11.90
N ILE A 383 0.01 9.67 13.03
CA ILE A 383 -0.44 8.79 14.12
C ILE A 383 -1.84 9.20 14.63
N ALA A 384 -2.10 10.50 14.76
CA ALA A 384 -3.40 11.02 15.20
C ALA A 384 -4.54 10.77 14.19
N LYS A 385 -4.22 10.66 12.90
CA LYS A 385 -5.18 10.49 11.79
C LYS A 385 -5.33 9.03 11.33
N ALA A 386 -4.46 8.14 11.78
CA ALA A 386 -4.48 6.73 11.40
C ALA A 386 -5.80 6.05 11.81
N GLY A 387 -6.50 5.48 10.82
CA GLY A 387 -7.79 4.83 10.99
C GLY A 387 -7.69 3.43 11.60
N SER A 388 -6.61 2.71 11.28
CA SER A 388 -6.33 1.36 11.75
C SER A 388 -5.14 1.30 12.73
N GLU A 389 -5.08 0.26 13.58
CA GLU A 389 -3.93 0.09 14.48
C GLU A 389 -2.63 -0.28 13.74
N PRO A 390 -2.63 -1.13 12.68
CA PRO A 390 -1.42 -1.41 11.91
C PRO A 390 -0.76 -0.16 11.30
N GLU A 391 -1.55 0.74 10.69
CA GLU A 391 -1.06 2.01 10.16
C GLU A 391 -0.47 2.91 11.26
N ARG A 392 -1.14 2.93 12.43
CA ARG A 392 -0.69 3.72 13.59
C ARG A 392 0.62 3.17 14.16
N ALA A 393 0.73 1.85 14.28
CA ALA A 393 1.93 1.17 14.75
C ALA A 393 3.10 1.44 13.80
N GLN A 394 2.90 1.31 12.49
CA GLN A 394 3.93 1.63 11.50
C GLN A 394 4.41 3.08 11.60
N ALA A 395 3.50 4.04 11.72
CA ALA A 395 3.87 5.45 11.87
C ALA A 395 4.63 5.72 13.19
N ARG A 396 4.32 4.99 14.28
CA ARG A 396 5.07 5.06 15.54
C ARG A 396 6.47 4.47 15.42
N ASP A 397 6.62 3.33 14.75
CA ASP A 397 7.93 2.70 14.53
C ASP A 397 8.83 3.64 13.70
N GLN A 398 8.28 4.27 12.65
CA GLN A 398 8.99 5.28 11.85
C GLN A 398 9.34 6.53 12.68
N LEU A 399 8.41 7.04 13.49
CA LEU A 399 8.68 8.15 14.40
C LEU A 399 9.81 7.82 15.39
N ALA A 400 9.78 6.63 15.99
CA ALA A 400 10.81 6.20 16.93
C ALA A 400 12.20 6.15 16.27
N ALA A 401 12.29 5.65 15.04
CA ALA A 401 13.53 5.65 14.27
C ALA A 401 14.03 7.08 13.97
N VAL A 402 13.12 7.99 13.59
CA VAL A 402 13.46 9.41 13.34
C VAL A 402 13.92 10.11 14.63
N VAL A 403 13.22 9.89 15.74
CA VAL A 403 13.59 10.45 17.05
C VAL A 403 14.93 9.91 17.51
N GLN A 404 15.20 8.62 17.31
CA GLN A 404 16.51 8.03 17.63
C GLN A 404 17.62 8.68 16.80
N THR A 405 17.40 8.88 15.50
CA THR A 405 18.34 9.55 14.61
C THR A 405 18.55 11.01 15.02
N ALA A 406 17.49 11.71 15.39
CA ALA A 406 17.55 13.10 15.86
C ALA A 406 18.22 13.26 17.23
N ARG A 407 18.28 12.19 18.03
CA ARG A 407 18.92 12.14 19.35
C ARG A 407 20.40 11.79 19.31
N MET A 408 20.94 11.30 18.19
CA MET A 408 22.38 11.08 18.05
C MET A 408 23.08 12.43 18.10
N GLU A 409 23.70 12.76 19.24
CA GLU A 409 24.26 14.09 19.49
C GLU A 409 25.59 14.26 18.76
N THR A 410 26.32 13.17 18.50
CA THR A 410 27.67 13.21 17.94
C THR A 410 27.80 12.37 16.66
N VAL A 411 28.77 12.74 15.81
CA VAL A 411 29.10 11.99 14.59
C VAL A 411 29.63 10.59 14.95
N TYR A 412 30.34 10.49 16.07
CA TYR A 412 30.81 9.24 16.67
C TYR A 412 29.67 8.25 16.96
N GLU A 413 28.58 8.70 17.61
CA GLU A 413 27.43 7.84 17.90
C GLU A 413 26.75 7.36 16.62
N ALA A 414 26.55 8.26 15.65
CA ALA A 414 25.94 7.91 14.37
C ALA A 414 26.78 6.95 13.53
N ALA A 415 28.11 7.01 13.66
CA ALA A 415 29.01 6.07 13.02
C ALA A 415 29.10 4.71 13.71
N GLY A 416 28.33 4.45 14.77
CA GLY A 416 28.30 3.18 15.49
C GLY A 416 29.27 3.10 16.67
N GLY A 417 29.68 4.25 17.22
CA GLY A 417 30.58 4.33 18.37
C GLY A 417 31.94 3.69 18.13
N ALA A 418 32.55 3.12 19.17
CA ALA A 418 33.90 2.56 19.11
C ALA A 418 34.03 1.43 18.09
N GLU A 419 33.04 0.52 18.04
CA GLU A 419 33.05 -0.60 17.09
C GLU A 419 32.94 -0.09 15.64
N GLY A 420 32.09 0.91 15.40
CA GLY A 420 31.95 1.55 14.09
C GLY A 420 33.22 2.25 13.63
N MET A 421 33.85 3.02 14.50
CA MET A 421 35.16 3.62 14.25
C MET A 421 36.23 2.58 13.94
N GLN A 422 36.21 1.45 14.63
CA GLN A 422 37.17 0.38 14.42
C GLN A 422 36.98 -0.32 13.08
N ARG A 423 35.72 -0.55 12.65
CA ARG A 423 35.43 -1.05 11.29
C ARG A 423 35.91 -0.08 10.22
N LEU A 424 35.60 1.22 10.37
CA LEU A 424 36.02 2.25 9.42
C LEU A 424 37.55 2.36 9.31
N ALA A 425 38.26 2.38 10.44
CA ALA A 425 39.71 2.43 10.47
C ALA A 425 40.35 1.19 9.85
N ALA A 426 39.79 0.00 10.10
CA ALA A 426 40.27 -1.24 9.49
C ALA A 426 40.08 -1.25 7.97
N ALA A 427 38.88 -0.91 7.50
CA ALA A 427 38.56 -0.84 6.07
C ALA A 427 39.42 0.21 5.33
N TRP A 428 39.62 1.38 5.95
CA TRP A 428 40.49 2.40 5.37
C TRP A 428 41.94 1.94 5.31
N HIS A 429 42.46 1.35 6.39
CA HIS A 429 43.84 0.85 6.42
C HIS A 429 44.07 -0.24 5.37
N GLU A 430 43.14 -1.18 5.21
CA GLU A 430 43.21 -2.21 4.17
C GLU A 430 43.27 -1.59 2.77
N ARG A 431 42.41 -0.61 2.47
CA ARG A 431 42.40 0.10 1.17
C ARG A 431 43.70 0.87 0.93
N VAL A 432 44.20 1.56 1.94
CA VAL A 432 45.46 2.31 1.82
C VAL A 432 46.65 1.38 1.58
N MET A 433 46.71 0.23 2.27
CA MET A 433 47.79 -0.75 2.05
C MET A 433 47.71 -1.44 0.68
N ALA A 434 46.53 -1.45 0.04
CA ALA A 434 46.35 -1.96 -1.31
C ALA A 434 46.67 -0.93 -2.42
N ASP A 435 46.77 0.37 -2.09
CA ASP A 435 47.07 1.44 -3.04
C ASP A 435 48.58 1.72 -3.12
N GLU A 436 49.16 1.68 -4.33
CA GLU A 436 50.61 1.82 -4.54
C GLU A 436 51.16 3.21 -4.16
N VAL A 437 50.32 4.26 -4.18
CA VAL A 437 50.73 5.64 -3.89
C VAL A 437 50.56 5.93 -2.40
N VAL A 438 49.38 5.64 -1.84
CA VAL A 438 49.08 6.01 -0.45
C VAL A 438 49.76 5.07 0.55
N SER A 439 50.03 3.81 0.19
CA SER A 439 50.81 2.89 1.04
C SER A 439 52.24 3.39 1.30
N HIS A 440 52.76 4.31 0.50
CA HIS A 440 54.08 4.90 0.71
C HIS A 440 54.21 5.60 2.06
N ALA A 441 53.10 6.13 2.60
CA ALA A 441 53.05 6.71 3.95
C ALA A 441 53.39 5.69 5.07
N PHE A 442 53.36 4.39 4.76
CA PHE A 442 53.60 3.28 5.69
C PHE A 442 54.90 2.50 5.40
N HIS A 443 55.80 2.99 4.54
CA HIS A 443 57.05 2.28 4.21
C HIS A 443 57.98 1.98 5.40
N GLY A 444 57.86 2.72 6.52
CA GLY A 444 58.55 2.44 7.78
C GLY A 444 57.94 1.30 8.61
N GLY A 445 56.84 0.70 8.14
CA GLY A 445 56.00 -0.26 8.87
C GLY A 445 54.94 0.42 9.72
N ALA A 446 53.69 -0.06 9.64
CA ALA A 446 52.65 0.33 10.59
C ALA A 446 52.92 -0.29 11.96
N LYS A 447 52.64 0.46 13.05
CA LYS A 447 52.67 -0.13 14.39
C LYS A 447 51.58 -1.21 14.51
N PRO A 448 51.78 -2.27 15.31
CA PRO A 448 50.79 -3.34 15.49
C PRO A 448 49.40 -2.85 15.95
N ASP A 449 49.35 -1.71 16.64
CA ASP A 449 48.14 -1.07 17.18
C ASP A 449 47.62 0.09 16.31
N HIS A 450 48.13 0.27 15.08
CA HIS A 450 47.81 1.45 14.26
C HIS A 450 46.30 1.65 14.02
N VAL A 451 45.59 0.59 13.66
CA VAL A 451 44.13 0.64 13.40
C VAL A 451 43.36 1.05 14.66
N GLU A 452 43.73 0.50 15.82
CA GLU A 452 43.10 0.80 17.11
C GLU A 452 43.35 2.26 17.53
N ARG A 453 44.59 2.74 17.36
CA ARG A 453 44.96 4.14 17.61
C ARG A 453 44.22 5.10 16.69
N LEU A 454 44.06 4.73 15.41
CA LEU A 454 43.37 5.55 14.42
C LEU A 454 41.86 5.62 14.74
N ALA A 455 41.25 4.49 15.06
CA ALA A 455 39.85 4.41 15.45
C ALA A 455 39.55 5.24 16.71
N THR A 456 40.42 5.18 17.72
CA THR A 456 40.26 6.01 18.94
C THR A 456 40.48 7.48 18.68
N TYR A 457 41.44 7.86 17.81
CA TYR A 457 41.66 9.25 17.41
C TYR A 457 40.45 9.82 16.66
N TRP A 458 39.98 9.14 15.63
CA TRP A 458 38.76 9.56 14.91
C TRP A 458 37.54 9.57 15.83
N GLY A 459 37.41 8.56 16.71
CA GLY A 459 36.32 8.49 17.65
C GLY A 459 36.27 9.69 18.58
N GLU A 460 37.41 10.11 19.13
CA GLU A 460 37.50 11.33 19.93
C GLU A 460 37.24 12.58 19.07
N ALA A 461 37.87 12.71 17.91
CA ALA A 461 37.67 13.87 17.04
C ALA A 461 36.19 14.07 16.64
N LEU A 462 35.45 12.98 16.44
CA LEU A 462 34.05 12.99 15.99
C LEU A 462 33.02 13.06 17.14
N GLY A 463 33.47 13.46 18.34
CA GLY A 463 32.60 13.71 19.51
C GLY A 463 32.49 12.54 20.49
N GLY A 464 33.28 11.48 20.32
CA GLY A 464 33.35 10.36 21.26
C GLY A 464 34.11 10.68 22.55
N PRO A 465 34.22 9.71 23.49
CA PRO A 465 34.96 9.88 24.73
C PRO A 465 36.45 10.18 24.46
N PRO A 466 37.17 10.82 25.40
CA PRO A 466 38.57 11.22 25.21
C PRO A 466 39.56 10.04 25.30
N ALA A 467 39.27 8.94 24.61
CA ALA A 467 39.99 7.68 24.70
C ALA A 467 41.39 7.76 24.09
N TYR A 468 41.57 8.55 23.03
CA TYR A 468 42.88 8.74 22.42
C TYR A 468 43.78 9.58 23.32
N THR A 469 43.28 10.72 23.79
CA THR A 469 43.98 11.60 24.73
C THR A 469 44.37 10.87 26.00
N THR A 470 43.49 10.00 26.51
CA THR A 470 43.76 9.24 27.75
C THR A 470 44.80 8.13 27.56
N THR A 471 44.85 7.48 26.38
CA THR A 471 45.59 6.21 26.21
C THR A 471 46.86 6.37 25.39
N TYR A 472 46.86 7.27 24.41
CA TYR A 472 47.83 7.27 23.33
C TYR A 472 48.65 8.54 23.18
N GLY A 473 48.10 9.72 23.49
CA GLY A 473 48.80 11.00 23.41
C GLY A 473 47.91 12.17 22.97
N THR A 474 48.50 13.31 22.65
CA THR A 474 47.79 14.55 22.27
C THR A 474 47.74 14.76 20.74
N GLU A 475 47.04 15.80 20.29
CA GLU A 475 47.00 16.22 18.88
C GLU A 475 48.42 16.50 18.34
N ALA A 476 49.28 17.06 19.18
CA ALA A 476 50.68 17.36 18.88
C ALA A 476 51.47 16.12 18.42
N GLU A 477 51.17 14.94 18.99
CA GLU A 477 51.83 13.69 18.59
C GLU A 477 51.39 13.22 17.20
N VAL A 478 50.14 13.45 16.82
CA VAL A 478 49.64 13.13 15.48
C VAL A 478 50.31 14.06 14.48
N GLN A 479 50.28 15.37 14.73
CA GLN A 479 50.91 16.35 13.84
C GLN A 479 52.42 16.10 13.67
N ARG A 480 53.16 15.78 14.74
CA ARG A 480 54.59 15.46 14.65
C ARG A 480 54.90 14.26 13.78
N ARG A 481 54.02 13.26 13.74
CA ARG A 481 54.22 12.07 12.88
C ARG A 481 54.04 12.37 11.41
N HIS A 482 53.23 13.39 11.09
CA HIS A 482 52.97 13.79 9.71
C HIS A 482 53.75 15.05 9.28
N ALA A 483 54.37 15.76 10.22
CA ALA A 483 55.23 16.92 9.98
C ALA A 483 56.45 16.59 9.12
N GLY A 484 56.81 17.50 8.22
CA GLY A 484 57.98 17.36 7.34
C GLY A 484 57.80 16.42 6.14
N ASN A 485 56.61 15.83 5.96
CA ASN A 485 56.30 15.03 4.77
C ASN A 485 56.07 15.88 3.51
N GLY A 486 55.67 17.15 3.65
CA GLY A 486 55.41 18.06 2.52
C GLY A 486 54.02 17.90 1.89
N GLU A 487 53.69 18.75 0.92
CA GLU A 487 52.42 18.66 0.19
C GLU A 487 52.45 17.50 -0.81
N HIS A 488 51.44 16.62 -0.73
CA HIS A 488 51.26 15.48 -1.61
C HIS A 488 49.82 15.44 -2.16
N ASP A 489 49.50 16.34 -3.09
CA ASP A 489 48.14 16.49 -3.63
C ASP A 489 47.55 15.20 -4.20
N GLU A 490 48.38 14.38 -4.84
CA GLU A 490 47.95 13.08 -5.38
C GLU A 490 47.65 12.08 -4.27
N MET A 491 48.53 11.95 -3.28
CA MET A 491 48.36 11.06 -2.15
C MET A 491 47.14 11.46 -1.31
N ASN A 492 46.92 12.75 -1.10
CA ASN A 492 45.76 13.28 -0.36
C ASN A 492 44.45 12.92 -1.05
N ARG A 493 44.37 13.12 -2.36
CA ARG A 493 43.16 12.79 -3.13
C ARG A 493 42.85 11.30 -3.10
N LEU A 494 43.87 10.46 -3.20
CA LEU A 494 43.72 9.00 -3.15
C LEU A 494 43.37 8.54 -1.73
N ALA A 495 43.95 9.13 -0.68
CA ALA A 495 43.60 8.83 0.71
C ALA A 495 42.13 9.13 1.01
N ILE A 496 41.61 10.27 0.51
CA ILE A 496 40.20 10.65 0.62
C ILE A 496 39.31 9.65 -0.15
N ALA A 497 39.70 9.28 -1.38
CA ALA A 497 38.95 8.29 -2.15
C ALA A 497 38.91 6.90 -1.47
N CYS A 498 40.01 6.47 -0.85
CA CYS A 498 40.05 5.26 -0.04
C CYS A 498 39.11 5.36 1.17
N PHE A 499 39.03 6.54 1.80
CA PHE A 499 38.12 6.79 2.93
C PHE A 499 36.65 6.73 2.50
N ASP A 500 36.30 7.34 1.36
CA ASP A 500 34.95 7.29 0.82
C ASP A 500 34.48 5.85 0.52
N GLN A 501 35.39 5.02 0.03
CA GLN A 501 35.11 3.62 -0.21
C GLN A 501 35.07 2.80 1.08
N ALA A 502 35.94 3.10 2.06
CA ALA A 502 35.96 2.45 3.37
C ALA A 502 34.66 2.69 4.16
N MET A 503 34.02 3.86 4.01
CA MET A 503 32.69 4.10 4.58
C MET A 503 31.65 3.09 4.06
N THR A 504 31.77 2.66 2.80
CA THR A 504 30.90 1.63 2.22
C THR A 504 31.19 0.26 2.81
N ASP A 505 32.47 -0.11 2.92
CA ASP A 505 32.89 -1.40 3.49
C ASP A 505 32.54 -1.53 4.98
N ALA A 506 32.52 -0.41 5.70
CA ALA A 506 32.18 -0.33 7.12
C ALA A 506 30.65 -0.29 7.38
N ASP A 507 29.83 -0.39 6.33
CA ASP A 507 28.36 -0.32 6.37
C ASP A 507 27.81 1.03 6.87
N LEU A 508 28.51 2.13 6.56
CA LEU A 508 28.05 3.49 6.84
C LEU A 508 27.27 4.00 5.62
N THR A 509 25.95 3.81 5.65
CA THR A 509 25.04 4.07 4.51
C THR A 509 24.30 5.41 4.58
N ASP A 510 24.23 6.05 5.75
CA ASP A 510 23.55 7.34 5.92
C ASP A 510 24.28 8.46 5.15
N SER A 511 23.57 9.12 4.22
CA SER A 511 24.17 10.10 3.31
C SER A 511 24.68 11.34 4.03
N ARG A 512 24.02 11.78 5.12
CA ARG A 512 24.45 12.95 5.89
C ARG A 512 25.72 12.63 6.66
N LEU A 513 25.75 11.50 7.34
CA LEU A 513 26.92 11.00 8.06
C LEU A 513 28.11 10.85 7.13
N ARG A 514 27.93 10.23 5.96
CA ARG A 514 28.99 10.08 4.95
C ARG A 514 29.55 11.42 4.49
N GLN A 515 28.69 12.41 4.23
CA GLN A 515 29.14 13.74 3.86
C GLN A 515 29.97 14.40 4.97
N VAL A 516 29.50 14.34 6.22
CA VAL A 516 30.23 14.92 7.36
C VAL A 516 31.56 14.21 7.60
N LEU A 517 31.61 12.89 7.48
CA LEU A 517 32.85 12.11 7.59
C LEU A 517 33.83 12.43 6.45
N HIS A 518 33.33 12.59 5.23
CA HIS A 518 34.13 13.04 4.09
C HIS A 518 34.72 14.42 4.36
N ASP A 519 33.90 15.38 4.77
CA ASP A 519 34.32 16.76 5.02
C ASP A 519 35.36 16.83 6.15
N TYR A 520 35.15 16.06 7.22
CA TYR A 520 36.13 15.88 8.30
C TYR A 520 37.45 15.32 7.78
N PHE A 521 37.41 14.21 7.05
CA PHE A 521 38.61 13.51 6.63
C PHE A 521 39.41 14.31 5.58
N ALA A 522 38.72 14.96 4.65
CA ALA A 522 39.32 15.90 3.70
C ALA A 522 39.97 17.06 4.44
N TRP A 523 39.27 17.68 5.39
CA TRP A 523 39.83 18.75 6.21
C TRP A 523 41.08 18.29 6.98
N ALA A 524 41.03 17.14 7.65
CA ALA A 524 42.13 16.60 8.45
C ALA A 524 43.36 16.30 7.58
N THR A 525 43.13 15.75 6.38
CA THR A 525 44.19 15.48 5.39
C THR A 525 44.86 16.78 4.96
N PHE A 526 44.11 17.84 4.63
CA PHE A 526 44.70 19.09 4.11
C PHE A 526 45.24 20.05 5.18
N ASN A 527 44.67 20.06 6.38
CA ASN A 527 44.98 21.07 7.39
C ASN A 527 45.80 20.51 8.57
N THR A 528 45.52 19.29 9.00
CA THR A 528 46.08 18.74 10.24
C THR A 528 47.32 17.89 9.98
N MET A 529 47.32 17.12 8.87
CA MET A 529 48.39 16.15 8.63
C MET A 529 49.65 16.77 8.01
N TYR A 530 49.59 17.79 7.13
CA TYR A 530 50.78 18.15 6.32
C TYR A 530 51.30 19.60 6.45
N ARG A 531 50.71 20.45 7.30
CA ARG A 531 51.02 21.90 7.31
C ARG A 531 52.04 22.38 8.32
N HIS A 532 52.38 21.58 9.33
CA HIS A 532 53.22 22.04 10.43
C HIS A 532 54.68 21.63 10.24
N ARG A 533 55.62 22.57 10.41
CA ARG A 533 57.01 22.23 10.73
C ARG A 533 57.06 21.77 12.17
N THR A 534 57.91 20.80 12.48
CA THR A 534 57.99 20.20 13.81
C THR A 534 58.25 21.20 14.93
N GLU A 535 58.89 22.32 14.60
CA GLU A 535 59.23 23.43 15.51
C GLU A 535 58.03 24.34 15.85
N ASP A 536 56.95 24.29 15.06
CA ASP A 536 55.77 25.16 15.17
C ASP A 536 54.56 24.46 15.87
N ILE A 537 54.75 23.24 16.39
CA ILE A 537 53.69 22.44 17.01
C ILE A 537 53.64 22.69 18.52
N ASP A 538 52.47 23.08 19.04
CA ASP A 538 52.22 23.25 20.47
C ASP A 538 51.99 21.89 21.16
N ASP A 539 52.68 21.64 22.28
CA ASP A 539 52.68 20.36 22.99
C ASP A 539 51.35 20.06 23.70
N ASP A 540 50.62 21.10 24.10
CA ASP A 540 49.40 20.99 24.91
C ASP A 540 48.11 21.03 24.05
N GLN A 541 48.22 20.86 22.73
CA GLN A 541 47.07 20.91 21.83
C GLN A 541 46.11 19.72 22.05
N ALA A 542 44.87 20.03 22.41
CA ALA A 542 43.79 19.04 22.52
C ALA A 542 43.40 18.48 21.15
N VAL A 543 42.90 17.24 21.13
CA VAL A 543 42.36 16.63 19.90
C VAL A 543 41.28 17.52 19.32
N THR A 544 41.40 17.81 18.03
CA THR A 544 40.45 18.69 17.35
C THR A 544 39.07 18.03 17.25
N ARG A 545 38.02 18.76 17.63
CA ARG A 545 36.64 18.27 17.60
C ARG A 545 35.90 18.69 16.33
N TRP A 546 35.07 17.78 15.83
CA TRP A 546 34.25 17.94 14.64
C TRP A 546 32.81 17.51 14.93
N SER A 547 31.87 18.41 14.68
CA SER A 547 30.44 18.17 14.87
C SER A 547 29.73 17.91 13.54
N TRP A 548 28.42 17.74 13.60
CA TRP A 548 27.57 17.70 12.40
C TRP A 548 27.64 18.96 11.53
N ASP A 549 28.06 20.09 12.11
CA ASP A 549 28.15 21.40 11.45
C ASP A 549 29.59 21.78 11.07
N GLY A 550 30.54 20.87 11.27
CA GLY A 550 31.95 21.04 10.91
C GLY A 550 32.88 21.19 12.11
N LEU A 551 34.02 21.84 11.87
CA LEU A 551 35.06 22.09 12.88
C LEU A 551 34.50 22.87 14.08
N GLN A 552 34.76 22.39 15.30
CA GLN A 552 34.43 23.12 16.52
C GLN A 552 35.61 24.00 16.95
N ASP A 553 35.33 25.26 17.29
CA ASP A 553 36.33 26.17 17.83
C ASP A 553 36.80 25.70 19.22
N ALA A 554 38.10 25.78 19.48
CA ALA A 554 38.75 25.36 20.72
C ALA A 554 38.27 26.10 22.00
N ALA A 555 37.34 27.05 21.87
CA ALA A 555 36.78 27.83 22.97
C ALA A 555 35.47 27.27 23.56
N GLU A 556 34.90 26.21 22.96
CA GLU A 556 33.63 25.60 23.43
C GLU A 556 33.76 24.13 23.88
N SER A 557 34.97 23.67 24.23
CA SER A 557 35.22 22.31 24.77
C SER A 557 35.15 22.24 26.29
#